data_AF-A0A2Z4UUK5-F1
#
_entry.id   AF-A0A2Z4UUK5-F1
#
_cell.length_a   1.000
_cell.length_b   1.000
_cell.length_c   1.000
_cell.angle_alpha   90.00
_cell.angle_beta   90.00
_cell.angle_gamma   90.00
#
_symmetry.space_group_name_H-M   'P 1'
#
loop_
_entity.id
_entity.type
_entity.pdbx_description
1 polymer ?
#
loop_
_entity_poly.entity_id
_entity_poly.type
_entity_poly.pdbx_seq_one_letter_code
_entity_poly.pdbx_strand_id
1 'polypeptide(L)'
;MAAASSGARTARGAATVLGRDAGPGGRIVRVLAGALALTHLITTKVPERSTGENLVAVTTAVGIAVAFTVALALLKPRLTKGISRGLSGWPGGALLLLPMLIYPIGVLPDGPALGVALYTELSVLIAGLIGYGGLELAALPTLALGFRPVLYGPFNAVDLAERGMRKSRYGRASQAGGVLAIIGLGYFWTVPPLAAVHGSVGDAVSGLGGLGPVAGALVIAAAALVAVPFKGPARIRRLRAGALLLLGLGGVVGALPDALWPVVILTGLVVGVLRLSRGARDRKPALRSIPVQPVPVQPPTDRPVADRPTVETSSTAR
;
A
#
# COMPACT_ATOMS: atom_id res chain seq x y z
N MET A 1 29.22 19.16 -34.23
CA MET A 1 27.95 19.64 -33.63
C MET A 1 26.81 18.71 -34.04
N ALA A 2 26.68 17.55 -33.38
CA ALA A 2 25.58 16.62 -33.58
C ALA A 2 24.62 16.75 -32.39
N ALA A 3 23.43 17.24 -32.68
CA ALA A 3 22.43 17.69 -31.74
C ALA A 3 21.81 16.53 -30.93
N ALA A 4 21.82 16.73 -29.61
CA ALA A 4 20.63 16.67 -28.75
C ALA A 4 19.39 15.98 -29.35
N SER A 5 19.30 14.66 -29.25
CA SER A 5 18.02 13.95 -29.44
C SER A 5 17.84 12.70 -28.57
N SER A 6 18.75 12.43 -27.62
CA SER A 6 18.59 11.33 -26.66
C SER A 6 17.79 11.72 -25.40
N GLY A 7 17.60 13.02 -25.13
CA GLY A 7 16.96 13.51 -23.90
C GLY A 7 15.43 13.53 -23.88
N ALA A 8 14.75 13.43 -25.03
CA ALA A 8 13.29 13.61 -25.12
C ALA A 8 12.48 12.30 -25.06
N ARG A 9 13.15 11.13 -24.97
CA ARG A 9 12.49 9.81 -24.92
C ARG A 9 12.24 9.27 -23.51
N THR A 10 12.71 9.93 -22.46
CA THR A 10 12.54 9.50 -21.06
C THR A 10 11.24 10.01 -20.39
N ALA A 11 10.49 10.91 -21.01
CA ALA A 11 9.26 11.48 -20.43
C ALA A 11 7.94 10.81 -20.89
N ARG A 12 7.99 9.74 -21.69
CA ARG A 12 6.81 8.94 -22.04
C ARG A 12 6.55 7.84 -21.00
N GLY A 13 5.86 8.25 -19.94
CA GLY A 13 4.82 7.43 -19.29
C GLY A 13 5.27 6.14 -18.63
N ALA A 14 6.21 6.18 -17.69
CA ALA A 14 6.26 5.13 -16.67
C ALA A 14 4.89 5.07 -15.99
N ALA A 15 4.19 3.94 -16.14
CA ALA A 15 2.84 3.79 -15.61
C ALA A 15 2.88 3.98 -14.09
N THR A 16 2.18 5.01 -13.59
CA THR A 16 2.13 5.30 -12.16
C THR A 16 1.58 4.09 -11.40
N VAL A 17 2.25 3.66 -10.33
CA VAL A 17 1.88 2.46 -9.56
C VAL A 17 1.23 2.87 -8.25
N LEU A 18 0.01 2.36 -8.00
CA LEU A 18 -0.71 2.66 -6.76
C LEU A 18 0.07 2.08 -5.58
N GLY A 19 0.12 2.78 -4.44
CA GLY A 19 0.93 2.34 -3.30
C GLY A 19 2.41 2.68 -3.42
N ARG A 20 2.82 3.43 -4.46
CA ARG A 20 4.21 3.82 -4.69
C ARG A 20 4.32 5.25 -5.20
N ASP A 21 3.49 5.61 -6.17
CA ASP A 21 3.53 6.90 -6.84
C ASP A 21 2.25 7.68 -6.55
N ALA A 22 2.37 8.79 -5.83
CA ALA A 22 1.26 9.70 -5.57
C ALA A 22 1.01 10.60 -6.79
N GLY A 23 -0.25 10.77 -7.18
CA GLY A 23 -0.64 11.79 -8.15
C GLY A 23 -0.62 13.19 -7.53
N PRO A 24 -0.71 14.27 -8.34
CA PRO A 24 -0.79 15.64 -7.85
C PRO A 24 -1.80 15.86 -6.71
N GLY A 25 -3.02 15.33 -6.83
CA GLY A 25 -4.04 15.45 -5.80
C GLY A 25 -3.63 14.73 -4.52
N GLY A 26 -3.16 13.48 -4.65
CA GLY A 26 -2.61 12.70 -3.54
C GLY A 26 -1.44 13.37 -2.81
N ARG A 27 -0.60 14.12 -3.54
CA ARG A 27 0.52 14.88 -2.97
C ARG A 27 0.05 16.10 -2.21
N ILE A 28 -0.83 16.91 -2.80
CA ILE A 28 -1.37 18.12 -2.17
C ILE A 28 -2.07 17.77 -0.86
N VAL A 29 -2.93 16.75 -0.85
CA VAL A 29 -3.66 16.33 0.35
C VAL A 29 -2.70 15.94 1.47
N ARG A 30 -1.66 15.15 1.16
CA ARG A 30 -0.66 14.75 2.17
C ARG A 30 0.17 15.93 2.68
N VAL A 31 0.59 16.84 1.80
CA VAL A 31 1.31 18.05 2.23
C VAL A 31 0.45 18.90 3.15
N LEU A 32 -0.80 19.17 2.77
CA LEU A 32 -1.72 19.96 3.59
C LEU A 32 -2.04 19.26 4.91
N ALA A 33 -2.36 17.96 4.89
CA ALA A 33 -2.65 17.19 6.10
C ALA A 33 -1.46 17.20 7.07
N GLY A 34 -0.28 16.79 6.62
CA GLY A 34 0.90 16.73 7.47
C GLY A 34 1.35 18.12 7.96
N ALA A 35 1.30 19.16 7.11
CA ALA A 35 1.69 20.51 7.52
C ALA A 35 0.74 21.11 8.57
N LEU A 36 -0.57 20.95 8.38
CA LEU A 36 -1.57 21.46 9.31
C LEU A 36 -1.54 20.70 10.64
N ALA A 37 -1.44 19.38 10.60
CA ALA A 37 -1.35 18.57 11.80
C ALA A 37 -0.04 18.85 12.58
N LEU A 38 1.11 18.95 11.91
CA LEU A 38 2.36 19.35 12.56
C LEU A 38 2.27 20.75 13.17
N THR A 39 1.68 21.71 12.44
CA THR A 39 1.49 23.07 12.97
C THR A 39 0.68 23.02 14.25
N HIS A 40 -0.45 22.29 14.25
CA HIS A 40 -1.27 22.11 15.43
C HIS A 40 -0.50 21.49 16.60
N LEU A 41 0.25 20.41 16.36
CA LEU A 41 1.06 19.77 17.40
C LEU A 41 2.09 20.74 17.98
N ILE A 42 2.78 21.50 17.13
CA ILE A 42 3.84 22.43 17.55
C ILE A 42 3.28 23.64 18.30
N THR A 43 2.12 24.17 17.90
CA THR A 43 1.57 25.40 18.49
C THR A 43 0.68 25.15 19.70
N THR A 44 0.09 23.96 19.83
CA THR A 44 -0.84 23.65 20.92
C THR A 44 -0.34 22.55 21.84
N LYS A 45 0.21 21.46 21.30
CA LYS A 45 0.57 20.28 22.10
C LYS A 45 1.96 20.36 22.68
N VAL A 46 2.97 20.76 21.91
CA VAL A 46 4.35 20.90 22.42
C VAL A 46 4.46 21.90 23.58
N PRO A 47 3.80 23.08 23.56
CA PRO A 47 3.91 24.05 24.65
C PRO A 47 3.20 23.62 25.94
N GLU A 48 2.18 22.75 25.84
CA GLU A 48 1.46 22.19 26.99
C GLU A 48 2.29 21.16 27.78
N ARG A 49 3.42 20.70 27.24
CA ARG A 49 4.24 19.63 27.82
C ARG A 49 5.50 20.15 28.49
N SER A 50 5.94 19.42 29.52
CA SER A 50 7.23 19.66 30.15
C SER A 50 8.39 19.40 29.17
N THR A 51 9.56 19.99 29.45
CA THR A 51 10.79 19.73 28.66
C THR A 51 11.14 18.24 28.62
N GLY A 52 10.94 17.52 29.72
CA GLY A 52 11.20 16.07 29.80
C GLY A 52 10.28 15.28 28.89
N GLU A 53 8.98 15.57 28.89
CA GLU A 53 8.01 14.91 27.99
C GLU A 53 8.27 15.22 26.52
N ASN A 54 8.65 16.45 26.20
CA ASN A 54 9.03 16.85 24.84
C ASN A 54 10.30 16.11 24.38
N LEU A 55 11.29 15.92 25.26
CA LEU A 55 12.46 15.09 24.95
C LEU A 55 12.06 13.63 24.69
N VAL A 56 11.19 13.06 25.53
CA VAL A 56 10.66 11.71 25.33
C VAL A 56 9.93 11.60 23.99
N ALA A 57 9.12 12.60 23.62
CA ALA A 57 8.42 12.65 22.34
C ALA A 57 9.40 12.63 21.16
N VAL A 58 10.43 13.47 21.17
CA VAL A 58 11.47 13.50 20.13
C VAL A 58 12.20 12.16 20.04
N THR A 59 12.65 11.61 21.17
CA THR A 59 13.34 10.31 21.18
C THR A 59 12.44 9.18 20.69
N THR A 60 11.15 9.22 21.00
CA THR A 60 10.16 8.25 20.52
C THR A 60 10.01 8.36 19.00
N ALA A 61 9.85 9.58 18.48
CA ALA A 61 9.74 9.81 17.04
C ALA A 61 10.97 9.31 16.27
N VAL A 62 12.18 9.59 16.78
CA VAL A 62 13.44 9.10 16.20
C VAL A 62 13.52 7.57 16.29
N GLY A 63 13.17 6.99 17.44
CA GLY A 63 13.14 5.54 17.63
C GLY A 63 12.22 4.83 16.64
N ILE A 64 11.03 5.41 16.39
CA ILE A 64 10.09 4.90 15.38
C ILE A 64 10.70 5.00 13.98
N ALA A 65 11.32 6.13 13.63
CA ALA A 65 11.98 6.30 12.33
C ALA A 65 13.06 5.24 12.08
N VAL A 66 13.89 4.96 13.09
CA VAL A 66 14.90 3.89 13.03
C VAL A 66 14.23 2.52 12.90
N ALA A 67 13.24 2.22 13.75
CA ALA A 67 12.55 0.94 13.74
C ALA A 67 11.88 0.64 12.39
N PHE A 68 11.17 1.61 11.81
CA PHE A 68 10.57 1.47 10.49
C PHE A 68 11.61 1.33 9.37
N THR A 69 12.75 2.02 9.48
CA THR A 69 13.85 1.89 8.52
C THR A 69 14.44 0.48 8.55
N VAL A 70 14.73 -0.03 9.75
CA VAL A 70 15.21 -1.41 9.94
C VAL A 70 14.17 -2.43 9.46
N ALA A 71 12.91 -2.27 9.86
CA ALA A 71 11.83 -3.16 9.43
C ALA A 71 11.71 -3.18 7.90
N LEU A 72 11.77 -2.02 7.24
CA LEU A 72 11.69 -1.95 5.80
C LEU A 72 12.90 -2.60 5.11
N ALA A 73 14.11 -2.39 5.64
CA ALA A 73 15.32 -3.04 5.14
C ALA A 73 15.22 -4.58 5.22
N LEU A 74 14.75 -5.11 6.36
CA LEU A 74 14.56 -6.54 6.58
C LEU A 74 13.44 -7.13 5.69
N LEU A 75 12.36 -6.38 5.47
CA LEU A 75 11.22 -6.82 4.66
C LEU A 75 11.45 -6.64 3.15
N LYS A 76 12.48 -5.91 2.72
CA LYS A 76 12.77 -5.62 1.31
C LYS A 76 12.69 -6.86 0.40
N PRO A 77 13.29 -8.02 0.70
CA PRO A 77 13.21 -9.21 -0.17
C PRO A 77 11.80 -9.80 -0.29
N ARG A 78 10.93 -9.56 0.69
CA ARG A 78 9.52 -10.00 0.68
C ARG A 78 8.62 -8.99 -0.03
N LEU A 79 8.95 -7.71 0.06
CA LEU A 79 8.22 -6.62 -0.61
C LEU A 79 8.49 -6.58 -2.12
N THR A 80 9.67 -7.01 -2.57
CA THR A 80 10.02 -7.06 -4.01
C THR A 80 9.40 -8.24 -4.74
N LYS A 81 8.94 -9.30 -4.05
CA LYS A 81 8.29 -10.48 -4.64
C LYS A 81 6.88 -10.23 -5.22
N GLY A 82 6.41 -8.98 -5.19
CA GLY A 82 5.13 -8.57 -5.76
C GLY A 82 3.91 -9.01 -4.94
N ILE A 83 2.72 -8.73 -5.48
CA ILE A 83 1.44 -8.88 -4.78
C ILE A 83 1.06 -10.36 -4.60
N SER A 84 1.43 -11.24 -5.53
CA SER A 84 1.00 -12.65 -5.55
C SER A 84 1.77 -13.54 -4.57
N ARG A 85 3.06 -13.25 -4.33
CA ARG A 85 3.98 -14.13 -3.57
C ARG A 85 4.75 -13.41 -2.46
N GLY A 86 4.48 -12.13 -2.26
CA GLY A 86 5.19 -11.26 -1.33
C GLY A 86 4.25 -10.48 -0.41
N LEU A 87 4.83 -9.49 0.25
CA LEU A 87 4.13 -8.57 1.15
C LEU A 87 3.75 -7.25 0.46
N SER A 88 3.89 -7.14 -0.85
CA SER A 88 3.53 -5.92 -1.58
C SER A 88 2.02 -5.59 -1.48
N GLY A 89 1.72 -4.30 -1.33
CA GLY A 89 0.38 -3.75 -1.22
C GLY A 89 -0.14 -3.78 0.23
N TRP A 90 -1.37 -4.24 0.39
CA TRP A 90 -2.08 -4.24 1.69
C TRP A 90 -1.41 -5.09 2.78
N PRO A 91 -0.90 -6.32 2.51
CA PRO A 91 -0.30 -7.12 3.57
C PRO A 91 0.93 -6.49 4.24
N GLY A 92 1.83 -5.90 3.45
CA GLY A 92 3.00 -5.20 3.99
C GLY A 92 2.63 -3.90 4.67
N GLY A 93 1.64 -3.17 4.13
CA GLY A 93 1.09 -1.98 4.78
C GLY A 93 0.51 -2.30 6.16
N ALA A 94 -0.34 -3.33 6.24
CA ALA A 94 -0.95 -3.78 7.49
C ALA A 94 0.09 -4.28 8.51
N LEU A 95 1.11 -5.03 8.06
CA LEU A 95 2.20 -5.48 8.94
C LEU A 95 2.96 -4.30 9.56
N LEU A 96 3.26 -3.28 8.76
CA LEU A 96 3.96 -2.09 9.23
C LEU A 96 3.06 -1.17 10.07
N LEU A 97 1.75 -1.19 9.85
CA LEU A 97 0.78 -0.43 10.64
C LEU A 97 0.41 -1.10 11.96
N LEU A 98 0.61 -2.40 12.11
CA LEU A 98 0.20 -3.16 13.30
C LEU A 98 0.69 -2.52 14.63
N PRO A 99 1.95 -2.07 14.77
CA PRO A 99 2.40 -1.44 16.01
C PRO A 99 1.66 -0.13 16.34
N MET A 100 1.08 0.54 15.35
CA MET A 100 0.33 1.78 15.54
C MET A 100 -1.04 1.55 16.19
N LEU A 101 -1.53 0.30 16.29
CA LEU A 101 -2.76 0.00 17.02
C LEU A 101 -2.66 0.29 18.53
N ILE A 102 -1.45 0.43 19.07
CA ILE A 102 -1.26 0.79 20.48
C ILE A 102 -1.75 2.23 20.75
N TYR A 103 -1.69 3.11 19.74
CA TYR A 103 -2.10 4.50 19.85
C TYR A 103 -3.60 4.69 20.15
N PRO A 104 -4.56 4.17 19.34
CA PRO A 104 -5.99 4.35 19.60
C PRO A 104 -6.50 3.62 20.86
N ILE A 105 -5.74 2.67 21.42
CA ILE A 105 -6.12 1.97 22.67
C ILE A 105 -5.76 2.82 23.90
N GLY A 106 -5.05 3.95 23.74
CA GLY A 106 -4.76 4.89 24.83
C GLY A 106 -3.75 4.35 25.85
N VAL A 107 -2.93 3.37 25.47
CA VAL A 107 -1.96 2.72 26.38
C VAL A 107 -0.66 3.52 26.48
N LEU A 108 -0.39 4.41 25.53
CA LEU A 108 0.85 5.20 25.51
C LEU A 108 0.77 6.37 26.49
N PRO A 109 1.81 6.57 27.32
CA PRO A 109 1.96 7.81 28.07
C PRO A 109 2.05 9.02 27.11
N ASP A 110 1.81 10.20 27.65
CA ASP A 110 1.68 11.45 26.88
C ASP A 110 2.90 11.78 25.98
N GLY A 111 4.11 11.72 26.52
CA GLY A 111 5.34 11.98 25.75
C GLY A 111 5.49 11.03 24.55
N PRO A 112 5.46 9.69 24.75
CA PRO A 112 5.47 8.73 23.66
C PRO A 112 4.32 8.91 22.66
N ALA A 113 3.09 9.20 23.13
CA ALA A 113 1.95 9.45 22.25
C ALA A 113 2.19 10.67 21.35
N LEU A 114 2.73 11.77 21.90
CA LEU A 114 3.14 12.93 21.13
C LEU A 114 4.24 12.59 20.11
N GLY A 115 5.21 11.75 20.49
CA GLY A 115 6.26 11.28 19.59
C GLY A 115 5.75 10.47 18.40
N VAL A 116 4.78 9.57 18.63
CA VAL A 116 4.09 8.82 17.57
C VAL A 116 3.36 9.77 16.63
N ALA A 117 2.65 10.76 17.16
CA ALA A 117 1.94 11.76 16.36
C ALA A 117 2.92 12.58 15.52
N LEU A 118 3.99 13.14 16.11
CA LEU A 118 5.02 13.90 15.40
C LEU A 118 5.65 13.10 14.26
N TYR A 119 6.03 11.84 14.51
CA TYR A 119 6.58 10.98 13.46
C TYR A 119 5.59 10.74 12.32
N THR A 120 4.33 10.45 12.67
CA THR A 120 3.28 10.15 11.70
C THR A 120 3.01 11.35 10.80
N GLU A 121 2.78 12.52 11.37
CA GLU A 121 2.43 13.73 10.59
C GLU A 121 3.61 14.23 9.75
N LEU A 122 4.84 14.14 10.29
CA LEU A 122 6.05 14.42 9.51
C LEU A 122 6.20 13.45 8.34
N SER A 123 5.93 12.16 8.56
CA SER A 123 6.01 11.15 7.51
C SER A 123 4.95 11.36 6.43
N VAL A 124 3.73 11.78 6.79
CA VAL A 124 2.67 12.17 5.85
C VAL A 124 3.11 13.36 4.99
N LEU A 125 3.62 14.42 5.61
CA LEU A 125 4.15 15.59 4.91
C LEU A 125 5.25 15.19 3.91
N ILE A 126 6.23 14.43 4.38
CA ILE A 126 7.36 13.95 3.56
C ILE A 126 6.86 13.10 2.40
N ALA A 127 5.90 12.20 2.62
CA ALA A 127 5.31 11.37 1.56
C ALA A 127 4.75 12.25 0.43
N GLY A 128 4.02 13.31 0.78
CA GLY A 128 3.49 14.29 -0.18
C GLY A 128 4.59 15.02 -0.95
N LEU A 129 5.61 15.54 -0.24
CA LEU A 129 6.73 16.28 -0.82
C LEU A 129 7.48 15.43 -1.87
N ILE A 130 7.84 14.20 -1.52
CA ILE A 130 8.64 13.31 -2.37
C ILE A 130 7.80 12.55 -3.41
N GLY A 131 6.47 12.73 -3.40
CA GLY A 131 5.56 12.04 -4.29
C GLY A 131 5.45 10.54 -4.02
N TYR A 132 5.72 10.10 -2.79
CA TYR A 132 5.53 8.72 -2.40
C TYR A 132 4.06 8.47 -2.11
N GLY A 133 3.46 7.56 -2.89
CA GLY A 133 2.06 7.17 -2.76
C GLY A 133 1.88 5.85 -2.05
N GLY A 134 2.82 5.41 -1.21
CA GLY A 134 2.66 4.22 -0.39
C GLY A 134 2.20 4.53 1.02
N LEU A 135 2.48 3.63 1.96
CA LEU A 135 2.21 3.85 3.38
C LEU A 135 3.04 5.03 3.90
N GLU A 136 2.40 6.03 4.47
CA GLU A 136 3.02 7.31 4.84
C GLU A 136 4.16 7.11 5.84
N LEU A 137 3.98 6.23 6.83
CA LEU A 137 5.00 5.86 7.82
C LEU A 137 6.28 5.27 7.21
N ALA A 138 6.25 4.85 5.93
CA ALA A 138 7.41 4.34 5.22
C ALA A 138 8.12 5.43 4.39
N ALA A 139 7.65 6.69 4.38
CA ALA A 139 8.21 7.75 3.54
C ALA A 139 9.66 8.12 3.92
N LEU A 140 9.92 8.33 5.21
CA LEU A 140 11.27 8.56 5.74
C LEU A 140 12.21 7.36 5.47
N PRO A 141 11.84 6.12 5.87
CA PRO A 141 12.59 4.91 5.51
C PRO A 141 12.90 4.78 4.01
N THR A 142 11.91 5.11 3.17
CA THR A 142 12.02 5.05 1.71
C THR A 142 13.08 6.01 1.18
N LEU A 143 13.16 7.21 1.76
CA LEU A 143 14.22 8.17 1.44
C LEU A 143 15.57 7.67 1.90
N ALA A 144 15.67 7.24 3.17
CA ALA A 144 16.91 6.76 3.76
C ALA A 144 17.50 5.56 2.99
N LEU A 145 16.66 4.63 2.53
CA LEU A 145 17.08 3.42 1.83
C LEU A 145 17.11 3.54 0.31
N GLY A 146 16.65 4.68 -0.26
CA GLY A 146 16.48 4.84 -1.71
C GLY A 146 15.53 3.80 -2.34
N PHE A 147 14.63 3.21 -1.55
CA PHE A 147 13.79 2.09 -1.96
C PHE A 147 12.31 2.43 -1.75
N ARG A 148 11.54 2.51 -2.84
CA ARG A 148 10.10 2.81 -2.85
C ARG A 148 9.26 1.52 -2.96
N PRO A 149 8.92 0.83 -1.86
CA PRO A 149 8.06 -0.35 -1.92
C PRO A 149 6.63 0.05 -2.30
N VAL A 150 5.91 -0.90 -2.89
CA VAL A 150 4.46 -0.79 -3.04
C VAL A 150 3.81 -1.21 -1.73
N LEU A 151 3.33 -0.24 -0.96
CA LEU A 151 2.63 -0.43 0.32
C LEU A 151 1.32 0.32 0.27
N TYR A 152 0.26 -0.23 0.86
CA TYR A 152 -1.03 0.47 0.90
C TYR A 152 -1.29 1.03 2.30
N GLY A 153 -1.68 2.31 2.36
CA GLY A 153 -2.10 3.07 3.54
C GLY A 153 -3.38 3.88 3.27
N PRO A 154 -3.86 4.67 4.23
CA PRO A 154 -5.17 5.35 4.15
C PRO A 154 -5.29 6.34 3.00
N PHE A 155 -4.25 7.15 2.75
CA PHE A 155 -4.30 8.14 1.69
C PHE A 155 -4.25 7.50 0.29
N ASN A 156 -4.07 6.18 0.17
CA ASN A 156 -4.29 5.51 -1.11
C ASN A 156 -5.75 5.57 -1.58
N ALA A 157 -6.71 5.85 -0.70
CA ALA A 157 -8.07 6.17 -1.13
C ALA A 157 -8.10 7.43 -2.02
N VAL A 158 -7.34 8.46 -1.65
CA VAL A 158 -7.15 9.71 -2.42
C VAL A 158 -6.47 9.40 -3.76
N ASP A 159 -5.38 8.62 -3.73
CA ASP A 159 -4.66 8.25 -4.95
C ASP A 159 -5.53 7.40 -5.90
N LEU A 160 -6.33 6.48 -5.34
CA LEU A 160 -7.25 5.63 -6.09
C LEU A 160 -8.39 6.45 -6.71
N ALA A 161 -8.95 7.40 -5.95
CA ALA A 161 -9.93 8.37 -6.41
C ALA A 161 -9.38 9.18 -7.60
N GLU A 162 -8.20 9.78 -7.44
CA GLU A 162 -7.55 10.58 -8.49
C GLU A 162 -7.31 9.75 -9.77
N ARG A 163 -6.81 8.51 -9.62
CA ARG A 163 -6.60 7.61 -10.77
C ARG A 163 -7.89 7.18 -11.44
N GLY A 164 -8.95 6.97 -10.65
CA GLY A 164 -10.30 6.69 -11.14
C GLY A 164 -10.83 7.83 -12.00
N MET A 165 -10.60 9.08 -11.59
CA MET A 165 -11.02 10.27 -12.33
C MET A 165 -10.33 10.41 -13.69
N ARG A 166 -9.03 10.06 -13.77
CA ARG A 166 -8.23 10.17 -15.00
C ARG A 166 -8.57 9.13 -16.07
N LYS A 167 -9.15 7.98 -15.68
CA LYS A 167 -9.59 6.95 -16.65
C LYS A 167 -11.04 7.21 -17.03
N SER A 168 -11.29 7.81 -18.20
CA SER A 168 -12.63 8.22 -18.71
C SER A 168 -13.69 7.10 -18.77
N ARG A 169 -13.32 5.83 -18.57
CA ARG A 169 -14.24 4.68 -18.48
C ARG A 169 -15.06 4.61 -17.18
N TYR A 170 -14.72 5.39 -16.16
CA TYR A 170 -15.50 5.45 -14.93
C TYR A 170 -16.38 6.70 -14.97
N GLY A 171 -17.70 6.52 -15.09
CA GLY A 171 -18.65 7.63 -15.28
C GLY A 171 -18.64 8.67 -14.15
N ARG A 172 -19.35 9.80 -14.38
CA ARG A 172 -19.42 10.98 -13.48
C ARG A 172 -19.59 10.64 -11.99
N ALA A 173 -20.33 9.58 -11.66
CA ALA A 173 -20.52 9.12 -10.28
C ALA A 173 -19.24 8.64 -9.58
N SER A 174 -18.30 7.99 -10.28
CA SER A 174 -17.01 7.58 -9.71
C SER A 174 -16.07 8.77 -9.53
N GLN A 175 -16.18 9.79 -10.39
CA GLN A 175 -15.46 11.05 -10.22
C GLN A 175 -15.98 11.81 -9.00
N ALA A 176 -17.30 11.94 -8.86
CA ALA A 176 -17.93 12.57 -7.70
C ALA A 176 -17.57 11.84 -6.40
N GLY A 177 -17.64 10.51 -6.36
CA GLY A 177 -17.23 9.72 -5.20
C GLY A 177 -15.73 9.86 -4.87
N GLY A 178 -14.89 10.01 -5.89
CA GLY A 178 -13.47 10.30 -5.71
C GLY A 178 -13.22 11.68 -5.10
N VAL A 179 -13.88 12.71 -5.63
CA VAL A 179 -13.82 14.07 -5.09
C VAL A 179 -14.34 14.12 -3.66
N LEU A 180 -15.46 13.46 -3.36
CA LEU A 180 -16.00 13.36 -2.00
C LEU A 180 -15.07 12.61 -1.05
N ALA A 181 -14.37 11.57 -1.51
CA ALA A 181 -13.36 10.90 -0.69
C ALA A 181 -12.15 11.81 -0.41
N ILE A 182 -11.70 12.58 -1.40
CA ILE A 182 -10.63 13.58 -1.24
C ILE A 182 -11.05 14.65 -0.24
N ILE A 183 -12.26 15.21 -0.39
CA ILE A 183 -12.80 16.25 0.50
C ILE A 183 -13.04 15.69 1.89
N GLY A 184 -13.67 14.53 2.03
CA GLY A 184 -13.99 13.93 3.34
C GLY A 184 -12.74 13.52 4.10
N LEU A 185 -11.75 12.91 3.43
CA LEU A 185 -10.46 12.62 4.06
C LEU A 185 -9.68 13.90 4.35
N GLY A 186 -9.66 14.86 3.41
CA GLY A 186 -9.04 16.16 3.62
C GLY A 186 -9.62 16.84 4.85
N TYR A 187 -10.93 17.00 4.91
CA TYR A 187 -11.67 17.54 6.05
C TYR A 187 -11.29 16.84 7.35
N PHE A 188 -11.36 15.50 7.38
CA PHE A 188 -11.02 14.72 8.56
C PHE A 188 -9.61 14.99 9.08
N TRP A 189 -8.62 15.06 8.17
CA TRP A 189 -7.21 15.23 8.55
C TRP A 189 -6.80 16.69 8.74
N THR A 190 -7.56 17.68 8.26
CA THR A 190 -7.17 19.10 8.29
C THR A 190 -8.05 19.97 9.18
N VAL A 191 -9.36 19.73 9.22
CA VAL A 191 -10.30 20.62 9.89
C VAL A 191 -10.28 20.49 11.42
N PRO A 192 -10.29 19.28 12.03
CA PRO A 192 -10.16 19.16 13.47
C PRO A 192 -8.85 19.79 14.02
N PRO A 193 -7.66 19.56 13.41
CA PRO A 193 -6.44 20.25 13.83
C PRO A 193 -6.51 21.78 13.70
N LEU A 194 -7.04 22.30 12.58
CA LEU A 194 -7.22 23.75 12.37
C LEU A 194 -8.18 24.37 13.40
N ALA A 195 -9.31 23.70 13.66
CA ALA A 195 -10.29 24.16 14.65
C ALA A 195 -9.71 24.16 16.07
N ALA A 196 -8.85 23.19 16.39
CA ALA A 196 -8.16 23.12 17.66
C ALA A 196 -7.08 24.20 17.83
N VAL A 197 -6.49 24.72 16.74
CA VAL A 197 -5.55 25.87 16.78
C VAL A 197 -6.28 27.21 16.94
N HIS A 198 -7.42 27.39 16.26
CA HIS A 198 -8.10 28.70 16.21
C HIS A 198 -9.22 28.87 17.26
N GLY A 199 -9.44 27.90 18.14
CA GLY A 199 -10.37 28.02 19.28
C GLY A 199 -11.86 28.07 18.92
N SER A 200 -12.25 27.80 17.67
CA SER A 200 -13.61 27.97 17.15
C SER A 200 -14.46 26.68 17.11
N VAL A 201 -14.11 25.68 17.92
CA VAL A 201 -14.76 24.35 17.92
C VAL A 201 -16.27 24.41 18.23
N GLY A 202 -16.72 25.43 18.98
CA GLY A 202 -18.12 25.60 19.36
C GLY A 202 -19.09 25.62 18.17
N ASP A 203 -18.75 26.27 17.06
CA ASP A 203 -19.70 26.44 15.95
C ASP A 203 -19.55 25.35 14.86
N ALA A 204 -18.34 24.83 14.66
CA ALA A 204 -18.06 23.82 13.64
C ALA A 204 -18.52 22.41 14.04
N VAL A 205 -18.43 22.06 15.34
CA VAL A 205 -18.86 20.74 15.86
C VAL A 205 -20.36 20.72 16.18
N SER A 206 -20.94 21.84 16.64
CA SER A 206 -22.38 21.97 16.86
C SER A 206 -23.19 21.86 15.57
N GLY A 207 -22.65 22.31 14.43
CA GLY A 207 -23.26 22.11 13.11
C GLY A 207 -23.25 20.66 12.61
N LEU A 208 -22.31 19.82 13.10
CA LEU A 208 -22.20 18.40 12.74
C LEU A 208 -23.04 17.47 13.62
N GLY A 209 -23.37 17.87 14.85
CA GLY A 209 -24.24 17.12 15.75
C GLY A 209 -25.64 16.83 15.16
N GLY A 210 -26.11 17.66 14.22
CA GLY A 210 -27.37 17.45 13.49
C GLY A 210 -27.35 16.34 12.43
N LEU A 211 -26.18 15.78 12.09
CA LEU A 211 -26.05 14.77 11.04
C LEU A 211 -26.07 13.32 11.56
N GLY A 212 -26.18 13.07 12.88
CA GLY A 212 -26.14 11.73 13.47
C GLY A 212 -27.04 10.68 12.79
N PRO A 213 -28.34 10.95 12.55
CA PRO A 213 -29.24 10.00 11.89
C PRO A 213 -28.96 9.86 10.39
N VAL A 214 -28.59 10.95 9.71
CA VAL A 214 -28.33 10.98 8.26
C VAL A 214 -27.02 10.26 7.94
N ALA A 215 -25.99 10.48 8.74
CA ALA A 215 -24.73 9.76 8.70
C ALA A 215 -24.93 8.26 8.95
N GLY A 216 -25.69 7.91 9.99
CA GLY A 216 -26.07 6.52 10.28
C GLY A 216 -26.83 5.88 9.11
N ALA A 217 -27.83 6.56 8.57
CA ALA A 217 -28.62 6.08 7.42
C ALA A 217 -27.76 5.91 6.16
N LEU A 218 -26.80 6.79 5.91
CA LEU A 218 -25.89 6.69 4.77
C LEU A 218 -24.84 5.58 4.96
N VAL A 219 -24.37 5.36 6.19
CA VAL A 219 -23.51 4.20 6.53
C VAL A 219 -24.26 2.89 6.31
N ILE A 220 -25.52 2.81 6.77
CA ILE A 220 -26.39 1.64 6.54
C ILE A 220 -26.68 1.46 5.05
N ALA A 221 -27.00 2.53 4.32
CA ALA A 221 -27.30 2.47 2.88
C ALA A 221 -26.11 1.96 2.08
N ALA A 222 -24.89 2.40 2.42
CA ALA A 222 -23.72 1.96 1.71
C ALA A 222 -23.16 0.62 2.22
N ALA A 223 -23.38 0.23 3.48
CA ALA A 223 -23.21 -1.15 3.94
C ALA A 223 -24.18 -2.09 3.21
N ALA A 224 -25.43 -1.67 2.98
CA ALA A 224 -26.42 -2.41 2.18
C ALA A 224 -25.99 -2.52 0.71
N LEU A 225 -25.48 -1.44 0.10
CA LEU A 225 -24.91 -1.48 -1.25
C LEU A 225 -23.69 -2.42 -1.35
N VAL A 226 -22.94 -2.61 -0.25
CA VAL A 226 -21.85 -3.57 -0.15
C VAL A 226 -22.34 -5.00 0.07
N ALA A 227 -23.43 -5.18 0.81
CA ALA A 227 -24.01 -6.46 1.18
C ALA A 227 -24.81 -7.14 0.06
N VAL A 228 -25.40 -6.39 -0.89
CA VAL A 228 -26.22 -6.99 -1.95
C VAL A 228 -25.34 -7.76 -2.96
N PRO A 229 -25.59 -9.07 -3.16
CA PRO A 229 -24.82 -9.88 -4.10
C PRO A 229 -25.21 -9.56 -5.55
N PHE A 230 -24.27 -9.05 -6.33
CA PHE A 230 -24.39 -8.92 -7.79
C PHE A 230 -23.29 -9.69 -8.51
N LYS A 231 -23.52 -10.14 -9.74
CA LYS A 231 -22.52 -10.84 -10.58
C LYS A 231 -21.86 -9.86 -11.57
N GLY A 232 -20.56 -10.04 -11.84
CA GLY A 232 -19.83 -9.36 -12.93
C GLY A 232 -19.03 -8.08 -12.59
N PRO A 233 -18.37 -7.44 -13.59
CA PRO A 233 -17.44 -6.31 -13.43
C PRO A 233 -18.08 -5.01 -12.92
N ALA A 234 -19.40 -4.87 -13.10
CA ALA A 234 -20.19 -3.77 -12.58
C ALA A 234 -20.28 -3.81 -11.04
N ARG A 235 -20.28 -5.02 -10.43
CA ARG A 235 -20.27 -5.22 -8.98
C ARG A 235 -19.05 -4.57 -8.35
N ILE A 236 -17.86 -4.87 -8.87
CA ILE A 236 -16.59 -4.35 -8.33
C ILE A 236 -16.54 -2.82 -8.42
N ARG A 237 -17.08 -2.23 -9.50
CA ARG A 237 -17.14 -0.77 -9.64
C ARG A 237 -18.09 -0.12 -8.63
N ARG A 238 -19.27 -0.70 -8.41
CA ARG A 238 -20.24 -0.20 -7.43
C ARG A 238 -19.79 -0.41 -5.98
N LEU A 239 -19.19 -1.55 -5.66
CA LEU A 239 -18.57 -1.81 -4.34
C LEU A 239 -17.45 -0.81 -4.05
N ARG A 240 -16.61 -0.49 -5.04
CA ARG A 240 -15.59 0.55 -4.91
C ARG A 240 -16.20 1.93 -4.73
N ALA A 241 -17.21 2.28 -5.50
CA ALA A 241 -17.90 3.57 -5.37
C ALA A 241 -18.59 3.70 -4.01
N GLY A 242 -19.31 2.67 -3.55
CA GLY A 242 -19.96 2.63 -2.24
C GLY A 242 -18.94 2.66 -1.10
N ALA A 243 -17.82 1.94 -1.21
CA ALA A 243 -16.73 2.01 -0.24
C ALA A 243 -16.07 3.38 -0.19
N LEU A 244 -15.83 4.02 -1.34
CA LEU A 244 -15.29 5.39 -1.40
C LEU A 244 -16.29 6.42 -0.84
N LEU A 245 -17.59 6.23 -1.10
CA LEU A 245 -18.65 7.07 -0.56
C LEU A 245 -18.76 6.93 0.96
N LEU A 246 -18.71 5.69 1.48
CA LEU A 246 -18.64 5.40 2.92
C LEU A 246 -17.42 6.04 3.58
N LEU A 247 -16.27 5.93 2.93
CA LEU A 247 -15.03 6.50 3.44
C LEU A 247 -15.12 8.03 3.49
N GLY A 248 -15.66 8.65 2.43
CA GLY A 248 -15.86 10.10 2.36
C GLY A 248 -16.87 10.59 3.39
N LEU A 249 -18.02 9.94 3.50
CA LEU A 249 -19.08 10.30 4.44
C LEU A 249 -18.68 10.05 5.90
N GLY A 250 -18.00 8.94 6.16
CA GLY A 250 -17.46 8.66 7.48
C GLY A 250 -16.38 9.65 7.91
N GLY A 251 -15.54 10.11 6.97
CA GLY A 251 -14.57 11.18 7.23
C GLY A 251 -15.24 12.50 7.61
N VAL A 252 -16.37 12.85 6.98
CA VAL A 252 -17.14 14.06 7.29
C VAL A 252 -17.77 14.01 8.69
N VAL A 253 -18.18 12.83 9.15
CA VAL A 253 -18.89 12.65 10.43
C VAL A 253 -17.92 12.40 11.59
N GLY A 254 -16.62 12.26 11.32
CA GLY A 254 -15.58 12.05 12.34
C GLY A 254 -15.61 10.67 13.04
N ALA A 255 -16.59 9.81 12.72
CA ALA A 255 -16.83 8.53 13.40
C ALA A 255 -16.03 7.34 12.82
N LEU A 256 -15.33 7.54 11.70
CA LEU A 256 -14.79 6.43 10.91
C LEU A 256 -13.36 5.91 11.21
N PRO A 257 -12.45 6.53 11.99
CA PRO A 257 -11.08 6.01 12.05
C PRO A 257 -10.92 4.82 13.00
N ASP A 258 -11.26 4.98 14.29
CA ASP A 258 -10.69 4.12 15.33
C ASP A 258 -11.14 2.65 15.26
N ALA A 259 -12.38 2.40 14.84
CA ALA A 259 -12.91 1.05 14.68
C ALA A 259 -12.50 0.39 13.35
N LEU A 260 -12.29 1.18 12.30
CA LEU A 260 -11.98 0.67 10.96
C LEU A 260 -10.51 0.29 10.83
N TRP A 261 -9.63 0.98 11.56
CA TRP A 261 -8.19 0.71 11.59
C TRP A 261 -7.83 -0.73 12.01
N PRO A 262 -8.33 -1.26 13.14
CA PRO A 262 -8.15 -2.66 13.50
C PRO A 262 -8.65 -3.62 12.42
N VAL A 263 -9.84 -3.38 11.86
CA VAL A 263 -10.43 -4.25 10.83
C VAL A 263 -9.57 -4.27 9.57
N VAL A 264 -9.11 -3.08 9.14
CA VAL A 264 -8.20 -2.86 8.01
C VAL A 264 -6.90 -3.64 8.19
N ILE A 265 -6.26 -3.48 9.34
CA ILE A 265 -4.98 -4.12 9.68
C ILE A 265 -5.15 -5.63 9.77
N LEU A 266 -6.14 -6.11 10.54
CA LEU A 266 -6.43 -7.54 10.69
C LEU A 266 -6.70 -8.21 9.34
N THR A 267 -7.52 -7.58 8.49
CA THR A 267 -7.81 -8.10 7.15
C THR A 267 -6.52 -8.20 6.31
N GLY A 268 -5.64 -7.21 6.38
CA GLY A 268 -4.37 -7.24 5.66
C GLY A 268 -3.41 -8.31 6.15
N LEU A 269 -3.34 -8.54 7.46
CA LEU A 269 -2.55 -9.60 8.07
C LEU A 269 -3.04 -10.98 7.65
N VAL A 270 -4.36 -11.23 7.75
CA VAL A 270 -4.98 -12.50 7.33
C VAL A 270 -4.67 -12.79 5.86
N VAL A 271 -4.87 -11.81 4.98
CA VAL A 271 -4.56 -11.96 3.55
C VAL A 271 -3.06 -12.22 3.33
N GLY A 272 -2.19 -11.56 4.10
CA GLY A 272 -0.73 -11.78 4.07
C GLY A 272 -0.35 -13.21 4.43
N VAL A 273 -0.87 -13.73 5.54
CA VAL A 273 -0.64 -15.11 6.01
C VAL A 273 -1.12 -16.12 4.96
N LEU A 274 -2.30 -15.91 4.38
CA LEU A 274 -2.83 -16.78 3.32
C LEU A 274 -1.96 -16.78 2.05
N ARG A 275 -1.38 -15.64 1.67
CA ARG A 275 -0.47 -15.56 0.51
C ARG A 275 0.85 -16.25 0.76
N LEU A 276 1.45 -16.02 1.93
CA LEU A 276 2.72 -16.64 2.31
C LEU A 276 2.60 -18.16 2.46
N SER A 277 1.50 -18.65 3.04
CA SER A 277 1.24 -20.08 3.19
C SER A 277 0.97 -20.78 1.85
N ARG A 278 0.22 -20.17 0.93
CA ARG A 278 0.03 -20.72 -0.43
C ARG A 278 1.35 -20.77 -1.21
N GLY A 279 2.13 -19.68 -1.19
CA GLY A 279 3.44 -19.65 -1.84
C GLY A 279 4.45 -20.66 -1.26
N ALA A 280 4.31 -21.04 0.02
CA ALA A 280 5.10 -22.11 0.63
C ALA A 280 4.65 -23.52 0.19
N ARG A 281 3.33 -23.73 -0.01
CA ARG A 281 2.79 -25.00 -0.55
C ARG A 281 3.23 -25.25 -2.00
N ASP A 282 3.20 -24.21 -2.83
CA ASP A 282 3.66 -24.30 -4.23
C ASP A 282 5.18 -24.52 -4.36
N ARG A 283 5.93 -24.27 -3.28
CA ARG A 283 7.38 -24.50 -3.19
C ARG A 283 7.75 -25.88 -2.67
N LYS A 284 6.80 -26.71 -2.22
CA LYS A 284 7.10 -28.13 -2.00
C LYS A 284 7.59 -28.64 -3.35
N PRO A 285 8.87 -29.05 -3.48
CA PRO A 285 9.36 -29.59 -4.73
C PRO A 285 8.41 -30.70 -5.11
N ALA A 286 8.05 -30.77 -6.38
CA ALA A 286 7.68 -32.04 -6.94
C ALA A 286 8.88 -32.99 -6.75
N LEU A 287 8.97 -33.61 -5.57
CA LEU A 287 9.61 -34.91 -5.35
C LEU A 287 8.80 -36.02 -6.05
N ARG A 288 7.98 -35.64 -7.03
CA ARG A 288 7.31 -36.56 -7.94
C ARG A 288 8.23 -36.72 -9.13
N SER A 289 8.86 -37.89 -9.12
CA SER A 289 9.52 -38.55 -10.24
C SER A 289 10.56 -37.70 -10.94
N ILE A 290 11.82 -37.91 -10.58
CA ILE A 290 12.84 -38.01 -11.64
C ILE A 290 12.22 -39.00 -12.65
N PRO A 291 11.91 -38.58 -13.89
CA PRO A 291 11.53 -39.54 -14.90
C PRO A 291 12.71 -40.48 -15.01
N VAL A 292 12.54 -41.72 -14.55
CA VAL A 292 13.43 -42.81 -14.96
C VAL A 292 13.30 -42.80 -16.47
N GLN A 293 14.30 -42.22 -17.15
CA GLN A 293 14.36 -42.35 -18.60
C GLN A 293 14.34 -43.86 -18.85
N PRO A 294 13.37 -44.38 -19.63
CA PRO A 294 13.44 -45.76 -20.05
C PRO A 294 14.79 -45.93 -20.72
N VAL A 295 15.64 -46.79 -20.14
CA VAL A 295 16.88 -47.21 -20.78
C VAL A 295 16.48 -47.68 -22.17
N PRO A 296 16.99 -47.07 -23.25
CA PRO A 296 16.63 -47.49 -24.59
C PRO A 296 17.09 -48.94 -24.72
N VAL A 297 16.12 -49.86 -24.78
CA VAL A 297 16.37 -51.24 -25.19
C VAL A 297 16.83 -51.13 -26.64
N GLN A 298 18.14 -51.22 -26.86
CA GLN A 298 18.67 -51.31 -28.21
C GLN A 298 18.04 -52.54 -28.87
N PRO A 299 17.36 -52.38 -30.02
CA PRO A 299 16.90 -53.54 -30.76
C PRO A 299 18.11 -54.41 -31.13
N PRO A 300 17.95 -55.75 -31.14
CA PRO A 300 19.01 -56.66 -31.51
C PRO A 300 19.53 -56.24 -32.89
N THR A 301 20.80 -55.87 -32.94
CA THR A 301 21.48 -55.61 -34.20
C THR A 301 21.60 -56.95 -34.90
N ASP A 302 20.84 -57.12 -35.97
CA ASP A 302 21.04 -58.20 -36.93
C ASP A 302 22.51 -58.20 -37.32
N ARG A 303 23.22 -59.24 -36.87
CA ARG A 303 24.60 -59.47 -37.28
C ARG A 303 24.56 -59.80 -38.78
N PRO A 304 25.26 -59.05 -39.64
CA PRO A 304 25.46 -59.48 -41.01
C PRO A 304 26.23 -60.80 -40.99
N VAL A 305 25.68 -61.78 -41.71
CA VAL A 305 26.32 -63.05 -42.04
C VAL A 305 27.67 -62.72 -42.67
N ALA A 306 28.74 -63.22 -42.06
CA ALA A 306 30.09 -63.11 -42.60
C ALA A 306 30.15 -63.87 -43.92
N ASP A 307 30.22 -63.13 -45.03
CA ASP A 307 30.63 -63.68 -46.31
C ASP A 307 32.08 -64.20 -46.20
N ARG A 308 32.25 -65.44 -46.64
CA ARG A 308 33.53 -66.15 -46.68
C ARG A 308 34.50 -65.41 -47.61
N PRO A 309 35.78 -65.26 -47.24
CA PRO A 309 36.79 -64.75 -48.15
C PRO A 309 37.08 -65.79 -49.25
N THR A 310 36.83 -65.41 -50.49
CA THR A 310 37.35 -66.05 -51.69
C THR A 310 38.85 -65.78 -51.78
N VAL A 311 39.64 -66.85 -51.79
CA VAL A 311 41.07 -66.81 -52.06
C VAL A 311 41.24 -66.72 -53.58
N GLU A 312 41.59 -65.53 -54.09
CA GLU A 312 42.13 -65.38 -55.44
C GLU A 312 43.66 -65.33 -55.38
N THR A 313 44.27 -66.40 -55.88
CA THR A 313 45.68 -66.51 -56.21
C THR A 313 46.00 -65.78 -57.51
N SER A 314 47.26 -65.31 -57.62
CA SER A 314 47.99 -64.91 -58.85
C SER A 314 47.92 -63.41 -59.17
N SER A 315 48.92 -62.73 -59.71
CA SER A 315 50.33 -63.01 -60.06
C SER A 315 50.81 -61.73 -60.76
N THR A 316 52.05 -61.27 -60.49
CA THR A 316 52.94 -60.49 -61.40
C THR A 316 52.44 -59.16 -61.99
N ALA A 317 53.22 -58.14 -62.34
CA ALA A 317 54.60 -57.73 -62.17
C ALA A 317 54.72 -56.34 -62.83
N ARG A 318 55.69 -55.55 -62.35
CA ARG A 318 56.26 -54.30 -62.91
C ARG A 318 55.45 -53.01 -62.74
#